data_AF-A0A538TNM2-F1
#
_entry.id   AF-A0A538TNM2-F1
#
_cell.length_a   1.000
_cell.length_b   1.000
_cell.length_c   1.000
_cell.angle_alpha   90.00
_cell.angle_beta   90.00
_cell.angle_gamma   90.00
#
_symmetry.space_group_name_H-M   'P 1'
#
loop_
_entity.id
_entity.type
_entity.pdbx_description
1 polymer ?
#
loop_
_entity_poly.entity_id
_entity_poly.type
_entity_poly.pdbx_seq_one_letter_code
_entity_poly.pdbx_strand_id
1 'polypeptide(L)'
;MIAMRDFRMHDTAKPLVVMLFGLMLIGASALFRVATAEAQPDPSKASTYELGSDSRFMWGCFGPCACPVLYSQPLTGTFELRYVSSDPLFNNYTVSNVRWDFPDGSSNQIIRGAGTYRVGGEFAVQQQMILDLFIGNQPSKHFDSGLVQGGGEFPKIDIDISLHQNQACRDTVIHIQAADPPAVTSVDTGRGSPGFRLDRVVPNPFSAEASVQLTLDRAERVDVAIYDVQGRFVRRLAAGMTLAAGPNEITWDGRRYNGSMCGTGVYFVKAGAAGHRSSRRFVKVQ
;
A
#
# COMPACT_ATOMS: atom_id res chain seq x y z
N MET A 1 -97.71 -8.58 -38.04
CA MET A 1 -98.44 -8.85 -36.79
C MET A 1 -97.40 -9.38 -35.80
N ILE A 2 -96.91 -8.51 -34.92
CA ILE A 2 -97.06 -8.62 -33.44
C ILE A 2 -96.26 -9.83 -32.90
N ALA A 3 -95.04 -9.68 -32.40
CA ALA A 3 -94.57 -9.03 -31.16
C ALA A 3 -94.38 -10.02 -29.99
N MET A 4 -93.42 -9.64 -29.14
CA MET A 4 -93.27 -9.96 -27.70
C MET A 4 -92.67 -11.34 -27.36
N ARG A 5 -91.47 -11.35 -26.76
CA ARG A 5 -91.17 -11.28 -25.30
C ARG A 5 -91.51 -12.61 -24.61
N ASP A 6 -90.78 -13.18 -23.68
CA ASP A 6 -89.57 -12.80 -22.93
C ASP A 6 -89.12 -14.08 -22.17
N PHE A 7 -87.93 -14.01 -21.57
CA PHE A 7 -87.55 -14.69 -20.31
C PHE A 7 -86.88 -16.09 -20.30
N ARG A 8 -85.53 -16.03 -20.24
CA ARG A 8 -84.54 -16.74 -19.38
C ARG A 8 -85.04 -17.93 -18.53
N MET A 9 -84.31 -19.04 -18.34
CA MET A 9 -82.95 -19.17 -17.77
C MET A 9 -82.60 -20.69 -17.61
N HIS A 10 -81.33 -21.03 -17.39
CA HIS A 10 -80.74 -22.36 -17.05
C HIS A 10 -80.44 -23.29 -18.24
N ASP A 11 -79.32 -23.97 -18.35
CA ASP A 11 -78.00 -24.01 -17.69
C ASP A 11 -77.18 -25.02 -18.54
N THR A 12 -75.90 -25.22 -18.21
CA THR A 12 -74.98 -26.28 -18.65
C THR A 12 -74.06 -25.97 -19.83
N ALA A 13 -72.98 -25.26 -19.51
CA ALA A 13 -71.74 -25.33 -20.26
C ALA A 13 -70.95 -26.60 -19.88
N LYS A 14 -70.43 -27.30 -20.88
CA LYS A 14 -69.26 -28.19 -20.78
C LYS A 14 -68.27 -27.86 -21.91
N PRO A 15 -66.96 -28.13 -21.70
CA PRO A 15 -65.89 -27.27 -22.13
C PRO A 15 -65.13 -27.81 -23.36
N LEU A 16 -64.41 -26.95 -24.09
CA LEU A 16 -63.29 -27.42 -24.91
C LEU A 16 -62.19 -26.35 -25.10
N VAL A 17 -61.12 -26.55 -24.34
CA VAL A 17 -59.69 -26.47 -24.70
C VAL A 17 -59.20 -25.22 -25.47
N VAL A 18 -58.49 -24.39 -24.71
CA VAL A 18 -57.65 -23.27 -25.17
C VAL A 18 -56.28 -23.81 -25.62
N MET A 19 -55.86 -23.44 -26.83
CA MET A 19 -54.46 -23.53 -27.28
C MET A 19 -53.96 -22.10 -27.53
N LEU A 20 -53.09 -21.60 -26.65
CA LEU A 20 -52.49 -20.28 -26.73
C LEU A 20 -50.98 -20.44 -26.95
N PHE A 21 -50.52 -20.04 -28.13
CA PHE A 21 -49.10 -19.94 -28.48
C PHE A 21 -48.43 -18.86 -27.64
N GLY A 22 -47.48 -19.25 -26.79
CA GLY A 22 -46.64 -18.34 -26.01
C GLY A 22 -45.54 -17.73 -26.88
N LEU A 23 -45.55 -16.40 -27.00
CA LEU A 23 -44.47 -15.62 -27.60
C LEU A 23 -43.33 -15.50 -26.57
N MET A 24 -42.18 -16.12 -26.83
CA MET A 24 -41.01 -16.09 -25.96
C MET A 24 -40.19 -14.81 -26.25
N LEU A 25 -40.39 -13.76 -25.44
CA LEU A 25 -39.53 -12.57 -25.43
C LEU A 25 -38.24 -12.89 -24.68
N ILE A 26 -37.13 -13.01 -25.41
CA ILE A 26 -35.78 -13.13 -24.83
C ILE A 26 -35.34 -11.73 -24.38
N GLY A 27 -35.48 -11.45 -23.09
CA GLY A 27 -34.93 -10.25 -22.45
C GLY A 27 -33.41 -10.38 -22.25
N ALA A 28 -32.62 -9.72 -23.09
CA ALA A 28 -31.18 -9.60 -22.90
C ALA A 28 -30.89 -8.65 -21.72
N SER A 29 -30.63 -9.22 -20.54
CA SER A 29 -30.19 -8.49 -19.36
C SER A 29 -28.70 -8.17 -19.49
N ALA A 30 -28.39 -6.94 -19.90
CA ALA A 30 -27.02 -6.43 -19.89
C ALA A 30 -26.56 -6.22 -18.44
N LEU A 31 -25.81 -7.18 -17.90
CA LEU A 31 -25.08 -7.03 -16.65
C LEU A 31 -23.96 -6.00 -16.86
N PHE A 32 -24.23 -4.73 -16.56
CA PHE A 32 -23.17 -3.74 -16.39
C PHE A 32 -22.32 -4.14 -15.17
N ARG A 33 -21.14 -4.70 -15.45
CA ARG A 33 -20.10 -4.83 -14.42
C ARG A 33 -19.60 -3.42 -14.10
N VAL A 34 -20.01 -2.89 -12.96
CA VAL A 34 -19.36 -1.74 -12.34
C VAL A 34 -17.92 -2.17 -12.05
N ALA A 35 -16.97 -1.66 -12.84
CA ALA A 35 -15.55 -1.81 -12.56
C ALA A 35 -15.26 -1.09 -11.24
N THR A 36 -14.82 -1.83 -10.22
CA THR A 36 -14.23 -1.24 -9.03
C THR A 36 -12.93 -0.56 -9.46
N ALA A 37 -12.94 0.77 -9.50
CA ALA A 37 -11.75 1.57 -9.68
C ALA A 37 -10.74 1.22 -8.57
N GLU A 38 -9.55 0.72 -8.94
CA GLU A 38 -8.44 0.60 -8.01
C GLU A 38 -8.01 2.03 -7.63
N ALA A 39 -8.23 2.40 -6.37
CA ALA A 39 -7.91 3.74 -5.87
C ALA A 39 -6.42 4.04 -6.07
N GLN A 40 -6.13 5.06 -6.88
CA GLN A 40 -4.85 5.75 -6.91
C GLN A 40 -4.53 6.22 -5.47
N PRO A 41 -3.27 6.19 -4.99
CA PRO A 41 -2.95 6.82 -3.71
C PRO A 41 -3.42 8.26 -3.78
N ASP A 42 -4.44 8.55 -2.97
CA ASP A 42 -5.14 9.80 -3.01
C ASP A 42 -4.17 10.88 -2.47
N PRO A 43 -3.80 11.90 -3.28
CA PRO A 43 -2.95 12.99 -2.79
C PRO A 43 -3.57 13.75 -1.61
N SER A 44 -4.87 13.53 -1.33
CA SER A 44 -5.55 14.06 -0.16
C SER A 44 -5.44 13.17 1.10
N LYS A 45 -5.08 11.89 0.97
CA LYS A 45 -5.07 10.94 2.09
C LYS A 45 -3.68 10.84 2.73
N ALA A 46 -3.55 11.36 3.94
CA ALA A 46 -2.38 11.14 4.78
C ALA A 46 -2.38 9.70 5.34
N SER A 47 -1.20 9.09 5.40
CA SER A 47 -0.97 7.79 6.02
C SER A 47 -0.34 8.00 7.39
N THR A 48 -0.90 7.40 8.44
CA THR A 48 -0.39 7.56 9.81
C THR A 48 0.70 6.53 10.07
N TYR A 49 1.92 6.99 10.32
CA TYR A 49 3.08 6.15 10.64
C TYR A 49 3.22 6.03 12.15
N GLU A 50 3.56 4.83 12.63
CA GLU A 50 3.90 4.56 14.03
C GLU A 50 5.40 4.33 14.19
N LEU A 51 5.98 4.87 15.26
CA LEU A 51 7.38 4.65 15.58
C LEU A 51 7.63 3.21 16.02
N GLY A 52 8.58 2.56 15.36
CA GLY A 52 9.09 1.24 15.70
C GLY A 52 9.91 1.26 17.00
N SER A 53 10.10 0.07 17.58
CA SER A 53 10.76 -0.13 18.87
C SER A 53 12.21 0.34 18.93
N ASP A 54 12.86 0.54 17.80
CA ASP A 54 14.24 1.02 17.72
C ASP A 54 14.34 2.55 17.68
N SER A 55 13.22 3.28 17.56
CA SER A 55 13.22 4.74 17.56
C SER A 55 13.76 5.30 18.88
N ARG A 56 14.66 6.29 18.82
CA ARG A 56 15.33 6.85 20.00
C ARG A 56 15.43 8.36 19.94
N PHE A 57 15.28 9.00 21.09
CA PHE A 57 15.76 10.35 21.34
C PHE A 57 17.15 10.28 21.96
N MET A 58 18.12 10.97 21.38
CA MET A 58 19.51 10.93 21.82
C MET A 58 20.10 12.33 21.96
N TRP A 59 20.90 12.51 23.01
CA TRP A 59 21.72 13.70 23.20
C TRP A 59 23.12 13.29 23.65
N GLY A 60 24.13 13.85 23.00
CA GLY A 60 25.52 13.47 23.28
C GLY A 60 26.46 13.94 22.20
N CYS A 61 27.62 13.27 22.13
CA CYS A 61 28.60 13.52 21.09
C CYS A 61 28.34 12.60 19.90
N PHE A 62 28.24 13.19 18.72
CA PHE A 62 28.19 12.47 17.44
C PHE A 62 29.48 12.77 16.67
N GLY A 63 29.88 11.89 15.74
CA GLY A 63 31.22 11.91 15.12
C GLY A 63 31.65 13.31 14.64
N PRO A 64 32.94 13.69 14.73
CA PRO A 64 34.15 12.85 14.92
C PRO A 64 34.60 12.67 16.38
N CYS A 65 33.87 13.20 17.35
CA CYS A 65 34.28 13.13 18.74
C CYS A 65 34.03 11.71 19.29
N ALA A 66 35.10 10.94 19.53
CA ALA A 66 35.08 9.55 20.03
C ALA A 66 34.63 9.40 21.50
N CYS A 67 33.57 10.12 21.91
CA CYS A 67 32.98 10.09 23.24
C CYS A 67 31.62 9.35 23.20
N PRO A 68 31.16 8.73 24.30
CA PRO A 68 29.91 7.98 24.30
C PRO A 68 28.68 8.89 24.20
N VAL A 69 27.59 8.35 23.63
CA VAL A 69 26.25 8.94 23.73
C VAL A 69 25.88 8.99 25.22
N LEU A 70 25.58 10.19 25.72
CA LEU A 70 25.39 10.41 27.16
C LEU A 70 23.93 10.18 27.59
N TYR A 71 22.99 10.30 26.65
CA TYR A 71 21.57 10.16 26.90
C TYR A 71 20.88 9.50 25.70
N SER A 72 20.18 8.40 25.93
CA SER A 72 19.39 7.69 24.92
C SER A 72 18.11 7.17 25.56
N GLN A 73 16.97 7.56 25.01
CA GLN A 73 15.66 7.17 25.50
C GLN A 73 14.81 6.58 24.38
N PRO A 74 13.96 5.57 24.68
CA PRO A 74 13.00 5.08 23.71
C PRO A 74 12.02 6.18 23.31
N LEU A 75 11.74 6.25 22.02
CA LEU A 75 10.78 7.18 21.46
C LEU A 75 9.57 6.40 20.96
N THR A 76 8.37 6.85 21.33
CA THR A 76 7.09 6.26 20.90
C THR A 76 6.19 7.33 20.33
N GLY A 77 5.17 6.95 19.56
CA GLY A 77 4.19 7.88 19.02
C GLY A 77 4.05 7.77 17.51
N THR A 78 3.48 8.82 16.90
CA THR A 78 3.06 8.78 15.50
C THR A 78 3.38 10.07 14.76
N PHE A 79 3.31 10.00 13.44
CA PHE A 79 3.26 11.14 12.54
C PHE A 79 2.45 10.77 11.30
N GLU A 80 2.11 11.76 10.48
CA GLU A 80 1.41 11.55 9.22
C GLU A 80 2.30 11.89 8.04
N LEU A 81 2.24 11.04 7.01
CA LEU A 81 2.93 11.23 5.75
C LEU A 81 1.90 11.35 4.62
N ARG A 82 1.96 12.46 3.87
CA ARG A 82 1.07 12.70 2.74
C ARG A 82 1.88 13.03 1.49
N TYR A 83 1.58 12.32 0.40
CA TYR A 83 2.24 12.55 -0.88
C TYR A 83 1.90 13.93 -1.45
N VAL A 84 2.92 14.62 -1.97
CA VAL A 84 2.78 15.95 -2.56
C VAL A 84 3.04 15.90 -4.06
N SER A 85 4.21 15.42 -4.44
CA SER A 85 4.67 15.43 -5.82
C SER A 85 5.80 14.42 -6.02
N SER A 86 6.14 14.17 -7.28
CA SER A 86 7.33 13.42 -7.67
C SER A 86 8.10 14.23 -8.71
N ASP A 87 9.40 14.37 -8.51
CA ASP A 87 10.35 14.79 -9.53
C ASP A 87 11.10 13.57 -10.09
N PRO A 88 11.95 13.71 -11.13
CA PRO A 88 12.63 12.56 -11.74
C PRO A 88 13.47 11.71 -10.78
N LEU A 89 13.90 12.30 -9.66
CA LEU A 89 14.77 11.65 -8.69
C LEU A 89 14.00 11.29 -7.41
N PHE A 90 13.05 12.11 -6.95
CA PHE A 90 12.45 11.95 -5.63
C PHE A 90 10.92 12.01 -5.63
N ASN A 91 10.32 11.20 -4.77
CA ASN A 91 8.96 11.42 -4.28
C ASN A 91 9.01 12.34 -3.06
N ASN A 92 8.18 13.36 -3.04
CA ASN A 92 8.12 14.39 -2.01
C ASN A 92 6.81 14.29 -1.22
N TYR A 93 6.93 14.40 0.11
CA TYR A 93 5.84 14.23 1.07
C TYR A 93 5.85 15.36 2.10
N THR A 94 4.66 15.74 2.58
CA THR A 94 4.55 16.50 3.83
C THR A 94 4.54 15.55 5.01
N VAL A 95 5.26 15.91 6.07
CA VAL A 95 5.18 15.29 7.39
C VAL A 95 4.34 16.20 8.29
N SER A 96 3.25 15.68 8.85
CA SER A 96 2.35 16.43 9.73
C SER A 96 2.02 15.64 10.99
N ASN A 97 1.37 16.29 11.96
CA ASN A 97 0.88 15.66 13.18
C ASN A 97 1.95 14.84 13.92
N VAL A 98 3.21 15.29 13.90
CA VAL A 98 4.27 14.66 14.69
C VAL A 98 3.85 14.78 16.16
N ARG A 99 3.74 13.64 16.82
CA ARG A 99 3.50 13.53 18.25
C ARG A 99 4.28 12.34 18.78
N TRP A 100 5.44 12.64 19.33
CA TRP A 100 6.30 11.64 19.93
C TRP A 100 6.48 11.90 21.41
N ASP A 101 6.80 10.83 22.13
CA ASP A 101 6.79 10.76 23.57
C ASP A 101 8.04 9.98 24.01
N PHE A 102 8.81 10.54 24.94
CA PHE A 102 9.98 9.88 25.54
C PHE A 102 10.09 10.19 27.04
N PRO A 103 10.58 9.23 27.86
CA PRO A 103 10.76 9.43 29.28
C PRO A 103 11.92 10.39 29.58
N ASP A 104 11.70 11.27 30.57
CA ASP A 104 12.69 12.22 31.10
C ASP A 104 12.55 12.29 32.63
N GLY A 105 13.42 11.55 33.32
CA GLY A 105 13.34 11.36 34.77
C GLY A 105 12.02 10.72 35.20
N SER A 106 11.22 11.43 35.99
CA SER A 106 9.90 10.99 36.46
C SER A 106 8.73 11.50 35.60
N SER A 107 9.02 12.19 34.49
CA SER A 107 8.01 12.80 33.61
C SER A 107 8.18 12.31 32.17
N ASN A 108 7.15 12.49 31.34
CA ASN A 108 7.23 12.20 29.91
C ASN A 108 7.30 13.52 29.15
N GLN A 109 8.26 13.63 28.23
CA GLN A 109 8.37 14.78 27.34
C GLN A 109 7.64 14.48 26.04
N ILE A 110 6.96 15.50 25.50
CA ILE A 110 6.25 15.42 24.22
C ILE A 110 7.02 16.23 23.18
N ILE A 111 7.28 15.61 22.03
CA ILE A 111 7.80 16.24 20.82
C ILE A 111 6.64 16.44 19.85
N ARG A 112 6.50 17.65 19.30
CA ARG A 112 5.48 17.98 18.30
C ARG A 112 6.09 18.72 17.13
N GLY A 113 5.49 18.63 15.96
CA GLY A 113 5.95 19.41 14.81
C GLY A 113 5.46 18.92 13.47
N ALA A 114 6.14 19.37 12.43
CA ALA A 114 5.85 19.07 11.04
C ALA A 114 7.08 19.37 10.18
N GLY A 115 7.00 18.99 8.91
CA GLY A 115 8.01 19.32 7.91
C GLY A 115 7.84 18.53 6.63
N THR A 116 8.94 18.06 6.07
CA THR A 116 8.96 17.39 4.77
C THR A 116 9.80 16.12 4.81
N TYR A 117 9.45 15.21 3.91
CA TYR A 117 10.21 13.99 3.66
C TYR A 117 10.30 13.77 2.16
N ARG A 118 11.48 13.40 1.68
CA ARG A 118 11.67 12.97 0.31
C ARG A 118 12.45 11.68 0.25
N VAL A 119 12.10 10.83 -0.71
CA VAL A 119 12.75 9.53 -0.91
C VAL A 119 12.75 9.17 -2.39
N GLY A 120 13.87 8.63 -2.87
CA GLY A 120 14.08 8.32 -4.27
C GLY A 120 15.56 8.17 -4.58
N GLY A 121 15.98 8.45 -5.80
CA GLY A 121 17.37 8.38 -6.26
C GLY A 121 17.51 7.52 -7.50
N GLU A 122 18.44 7.89 -8.37
CA GLU A 122 18.66 7.25 -9.67
C GLU A 122 19.41 5.91 -9.56
N PHE A 123 20.43 5.87 -8.72
CA PHE A 123 21.34 4.72 -8.59
C PHE A 123 21.20 3.99 -7.26
N ALA A 124 20.97 4.73 -6.18
CA ALA A 124 20.73 4.21 -4.85
C ALA A 124 19.57 4.98 -4.22
N VAL A 125 18.74 4.30 -3.44
CA VAL A 125 17.70 4.97 -2.68
C VAL A 125 18.39 5.88 -1.67
N GLN A 126 18.04 7.16 -1.74
CA GLN A 126 18.39 8.23 -0.84
C GLN A 126 17.10 8.79 -0.24
N GLN A 127 17.23 9.36 0.94
CA GLN A 127 16.13 9.97 1.66
C GLN A 127 16.62 11.22 2.39
N GLN A 128 15.70 12.13 2.65
CA GLN A 128 15.93 13.26 3.54
C GLN A 128 14.64 13.60 4.28
N MET A 129 14.76 13.84 5.58
CA MET A 129 13.69 14.32 6.43
C MET A 129 14.11 15.64 7.08
N ILE A 130 13.25 16.65 6.96
CA ILE A 130 13.45 17.98 7.54
C ILE A 130 12.23 18.30 8.40
N LEU A 131 12.42 18.53 9.70
CA LEU A 131 11.32 18.79 10.64
C LEU A 131 11.62 20.00 11.52
N ASP A 132 10.61 20.83 11.75
CA ASP A 132 10.63 21.82 12.81
C ASP A 132 9.87 21.26 14.02
N LEU A 133 10.59 21.00 15.11
CA LEU A 133 10.09 20.27 16.27
C LEU A 133 10.12 21.12 17.54
N PHE A 134 8.99 21.16 18.25
CA PHE A 134 8.85 21.63 19.62
C PHE A 134 9.13 20.48 20.57
N ILE A 135 10.03 20.67 21.54
CA ILE A 135 10.32 19.69 22.60
C ILE A 135 9.84 20.30 23.91
N GLY A 136 8.78 19.72 24.49
CA GLY A 136 8.08 20.33 25.62
C GLY A 136 7.53 21.72 25.24
N ASN A 137 7.82 22.72 26.07
CA ASN A 137 7.39 24.11 25.87
C ASN A 137 8.47 25.02 25.23
N GLN A 138 9.54 24.45 24.71
CA GLN A 138 10.61 25.23 24.07
C GLN A 138 10.22 25.67 22.66
N PRO A 139 10.81 26.76 22.14
CA PRO A 139 10.66 27.15 20.73
C PRO A 139 11.04 25.99 19.79
N SER A 140 10.40 25.95 18.61
CA SER A 140 10.72 24.93 17.61
C SER A 140 12.19 25.01 17.18
N LYS A 141 12.81 23.84 17.04
CA LYS A 141 14.16 23.71 16.49
C LYS A 141 14.11 22.96 15.17
N HIS A 142 15.02 23.32 14.28
CA HIS A 142 15.12 22.75 12.94
C HIS A 142 16.02 21.51 12.94
N PHE A 143 15.45 20.36 12.59
CA PHE A 143 16.14 19.09 12.45
C PHE A 143 16.23 18.71 10.97
N ASP A 144 17.41 18.30 10.52
CA ASP A 144 17.65 17.85 9.14
C ASP A 144 18.51 16.60 9.17
N SER A 145 18.12 15.55 8.44
CA SER A 145 18.97 14.36 8.25
C SER A 145 20.13 14.62 7.28
N GLY A 146 20.04 15.67 6.46
CA GLY A 146 20.76 15.74 5.20
C GLY A 146 20.25 14.68 4.21
N LEU A 147 20.82 14.67 3.01
CA LEU A 147 20.55 13.62 2.04
C LEU A 147 21.40 12.39 2.36
N VAL A 148 20.76 11.36 2.90
CA VAL A 148 21.42 10.13 3.36
C VAL A 148 20.95 8.93 2.55
N GLN A 149 21.68 7.81 2.66
CA GLN A 149 21.24 6.55 2.07
C GLN A 149 19.91 6.08 2.71
N GLY A 150 19.04 5.49 1.90
CA GLY A 150 17.69 5.07 2.28
C GLY A 150 17.64 3.98 3.35
N GLY A 151 16.54 3.97 4.12
CA GLY A 151 16.28 3.10 5.27
C GLY A 151 15.75 1.69 4.97
N GLY A 152 15.99 1.20 3.74
CA GLY A 152 15.44 -0.04 3.20
C GLY A 152 14.45 0.19 2.05
N GLU A 153 13.42 -0.65 1.95
CA GLU A 153 12.36 -0.48 0.96
C GLU A 153 11.24 0.40 1.51
N PHE A 154 11.04 1.59 0.92
CA PHE A 154 9.86 2.42 1.18
C PHE A 154 8.57 1.56 1.01
N PRO A 155 7.58 1.63 1.92
CA PRO A 155 7.32 2.70 2.89
C PRO A 155 8.06 2.60 4.23
N LYS A 156 9.06 1.73 4.40
CA LYS A 156 9.91 1.78 5.59
C LYS A 156 10.76 3.06 5.59
N ILE A 157 10.79 3.73 6.73
CA ILE A 157 11.65 4.88 7.06
C ILE A 157 12.58 4.43 8.19
N ASP A 158 13.87 4.68 8.03
CA ASP A 158 14.92 4.38 8.99
C ASP A 158 15.98 5.48 8.80
N ILE A 159 15.94 6.51 9.64
CA ILE A 159 16.64 7.77 9.39
C ILE A 159 16.98 8.49 10.70
N ASP A 160 18.15 9.11 10.75
CA ASP A 160 18.55 10.04 11.80
C ASP A 160 18.33 11.48 11.35
N ILE A 161 17.67 12.29 12.17
CA ILE A 161 17.61 13.75 12.02
C ILE A 161 18.35 14.41 13.18
N SER A 162 19.06 15.51 12.92
CA SER A 162 19.81 16.21 13.97
C SER A 162 19.77 17.73 13.84
N LEU A 163 20.20 18.45 14.88
CA LEU A 163 20.18 19.91 14.92
C LEU A 163 21.43 20.53 14.27
N HIS A 164 22.48 19.75 14.01
CA HIS A 164 23.75 20.19 13.42
C HIS A 164 24.31 21.46 14.07
N GLN A 165 24.21 21.59 15.41
CA GLN A 165 24.45 22.87 16.11
C GLN A 165 25.89 23.39 16.06
N ASN A 166 26.81 22.70 15.38
CA ASN A 166 28.20 23.10 15.14
C ASN A 166 28.99 23.49 16.41
N GLN A 167 28.53 23.05 17.58
CA GLN A 167 29.19 23.27 18.87
C GLN A 167 29.91 21.99 19.29
N ALA A 168 31.18 21.86 18.90
CA ALA A 168 32.12 20.86 19.42
C ALA A 168 31.55 19.43 19.54
N CYS A 169 30.94 18.93 18.45
CA CYS A 169 30.34 17.59 18.29
C CYS A 169 29.09 17.25 19.12
N ARG A 170 28.64 18.13 20.02
CA ARG A 170 27.42 17.86 20.78
C ARG A 170 26.21 18.16 19.90
N ASP A 171 25.33 17.19 19.79
CA ASP A 171 24.11 17.33 19.02
C ASP A 171 22.93 16.64 19.71
N THR A 172 21.73 17.00 19.28
CA THR A 172 20.52 16.23 19.55
C THR A 172 20.17 15.47 18.29
N VAL A 173 20.08 14.15 18.40
CA VAL A 173 19.74 13.26 17.30
C VAL A 173 18.46 12.52 17.64
N ILE A 174 17.55 12.43 16.67
CA ILE A 174 16.36 11.62 16.76
C ILE A 174 16.48 10.53 15.71
N HIS A 175 16.58 9.28 16.16
CA HIS A 175 16.53 8.11 15.30
C HIS A 175 15.07 7.73 15.10
N ILE A 176 14.63 7.69 13.85
CA ILE A 176 13.26 7.41 13.45
C ILE A 176 13.26 6.12 12.65
N GLN A 177 12.68 5.07 13.24
CA GLN A 177 12.31 3.86 12.53
C GLN A 177 10.79 3.82 12.46
N ALA A 178 10.21 3.80 11.27
CA ALA A 178 8.77 3.74 11.10
C ALA A 178 8.41 3.01 9.80
N ALA A 179 7.20 2.49 9.72
CA ALA A 179 6.64 1.97 8.48
C ALA A 179 5.18 2.39 8.41
N ASP A 180 4.65 2.50 7.19
CA ASP A 180 3.21 2.60 7.00
C ASP A 180 2.56 1.37 7.66
N PRO A 181 1.68 1.52 8.67
CA PRO A 181 1.01 0.39 9.27
C PRO A 181 0.27 -0.36 8.17
N PRO A 182 0.24 -1.70 8.20
CA PRO A 182 -0.57 -2.46 7.26
C PRO A 182 -1.99 -1.88 7.37
N ALA A 183 -2.47 -1.28 6.28
CA ALA A 183 -3.76 -0.61 6.23
C ALA A 183 -4.75 -1.47 7.01
N VAL A 184 -5.24 -0.95 8.14
CA VAL A 184 -6.03 -1.71 9.11
C VAL A 184 -7.15 -2.40 8.36
N THR A 185 -6.94 -3.66 8.00
CA THR A 185 -8.01 -4.55 7.60
C THR A 185 -8.77 -4.72 8.89
N SER A 186 -10.02 -4.26 8.90
CA SER A 186 -10.97 -4.51 9.97
C SER A 186 -10.68 -5.87 10.61
N VAL A 187 -10.54 -5.88 11.94
CA VAL A 187 -10.48 -7.13 12.70
C VAL A 187 -11.80 -7.87 12.46
N ASP A 188 -11.83 -8.73 11.46
CA ASP A 188 -12.72 -9.87 11.46
C ASP A 188 -12.00 -10.91 12.30
N THR A 189 -12.49 -11.12 13.53
CA THR A 189 -12.12 -12.22 14.40
C THR A 189 -12.51 -13.55 13.75
N GLY A 190 -11.76 -13.93 12.73
CA GLY A 190 -11.88 -15.16 11.98
C GLY A 190 -10.55 -15.90 12.02
N ARG A 191 -10.32 -16.61 13.14
CA ARG A 191 -9.47 -17.81 13.30
C ARG A 191 -8.48 -18.06 12.14
N GLY A 192 -7.20 -17.80 12.40
CA GLY A 192 -6.08 -17.99 11.46
C GLY A 192 -6.26 -19.21 10.56
N SER A 193 -6.32 -18.94 9.25
CA SER A 193 -6.37 -19.96 8.20
C SER A 193 -5.11 -19.84 7.32
N PRO A 194 -4.70 -20.94 6.67
CA PRO A 194 -3.36 -21.13 6.13
C PRO A 194 -2.99 -20.09 5.08
N GLY A 195 -1.76 -19.59 5.16
CA GLY A 195 -1.28 -18.37 4.53
C GLY A 195 -0.89 -18.52 3.07
N PHE A 196 -1.08 -17.42 2.36
CA PHE A 196 -0.47 -17.15 1.05
C PHE A 196 0.72 -16.22 1.27
N ARG A 197 1.86 -16.52 0.65
CA ARG A 197 3.06 -15.67 0.70
C ARG A 197 3.60 -15.41 -0.69
N LEU A 198 3.78 -14.14 -1.03
CA LEU A 198 4.56 -13.73 -2.21
C LEU A 198 6.04 -13.68 -1.81
N ASP A 199 6.89 -14.54 -2.38
CA ASP A 199 8.26 -14.79 -1.90
C ASP A 199 9.30 -13.88 -2.53
N ARG A 200 9.42 -13.88 -3.87
CA ARG A 200 10.43 -13.09 -4.59
C ARG A 200 10.07 -12.95 -6.06
N VAL A 201 10.67 -11.96 -6.71
CA VAL A 201 10.72 -11.86 -8.18
C VAL A 201 12.17 -12.03 -8.59
N VAL A 202 12.47 -13.05 -9.39
CA VAL A 202 13.85 -13.41 -9.76
C VAL A 202 14.01 -13.62 -11.27
N PRO A 203 15.09 -13.10 -11.88
CA PRO A 203 16.08 -12.20 -11.29
C PRO A 203 15.47 -10.81 -11.03
N ASN A 204 16.10 -10.03 -10.16
CA ASN A 204 15.76 -8.63 -9.96
C ASN A 204 17.07 -7.86 -9.67
N PRO A 205 17.54 -6.98 -10.57
CA PRO A 205 16.92 -6.60 -11.86
C PRO A 205 16.88 -7.73 -12.91
N PHE A 206 15.97 -7.66 -13.89
CA PHE A 206 15.88 -8.62 -15.01
C PHE A 206 15.88 -7.92 -16.38
N SER A 207 16.40 -8.59 -17.41
CA SER A 207 16.44 -8.06 -18.79
C SER A 207 15.37 -8.66 -19.72
N ALA A 208 15.26 -10.00 -19.75
CA ALA A 208 14.32 -10.71 -20.62
C ALA A 208 13.03 -11.07 -19.89
N GLU A 209 13.13 -11.98 -18.92
CA GLU A 209 12.02 -12.51 -18.15
C GLU A 209 12.30 -12.49 -16.65
N ALA A 210 11.24 -12.47 -15.85
CA ALA A 210 11.30 -12.59 -14.40
C ALA A 210 10.25 -13.58 -13.91
N SER A 211 10.63 -14.36 -12.91
CA SER A 211 9.79 -15.33 -12.25
C SER A 211 9.25 -14.79 -10.93
N VAL A 212 7.92 -14.73 -10.83
CA VAL A 212 7.21 -14.43 -9.60
C VAL A 212 7.03 -15.71 -8.80
N GLN A 213 7.70 -15.80 -7.65
CA GLN A 213 7.61 -16.94 -6.76
C GLN A 213 6.66 -16.66 -5.60
N LEU A 214 5.76 -17.60 -5.35
CA LEU A 214 4.79 -17.54 -4.26
C LEU A 214 4.59 -18.92 -3.64
N THR A 215 4.29 -18.96 -2.34
CA THR A 215 4.02 -20.20 -1.61
C THR A 215 2.58 -20.18 -1.11
N LEU A 216 1.88 -21.28 -1.32
CA LEU A 216 0.52 -21.51 -0.85
C LEU A 216 0.49 -22.64 0.17
N ASP A 217 -0.14 -22.44 1.32
CA ASP A 217 -0.28 -23.52 2.30
C ASP A 217 -1.27 -24.61 1.84
N ARG A 218 -2.18 -24.27 0.91
CA ARG A 218 -3.16 -25.19 0.29
C ARG A 218 -3.43 -24.79 -1.15
N ALA A 219 -4.03 -25.70 -1.93
CA ALA A 219 -4.43 -25.36 -3.29
C ALA A 219 -5.50 -24.26 -3.29
N GLU A 220 -5.26 -23.16 -4.01
CA GLU A 220 -6.09 -21.96 -3.92
C GLU A 220 -6.09 -21.16 -5.23
N ARG A 221 -7.17 -20.39 -5.46
CA ARG A 221 -7.25 -19.45 -6.58
C ARG A 221 -6.40 -18.22 -6.30
N VAL A 222 -5.54 -17.89 -7.25
CA VAL A 222 -4.68 -16.72 -7.19
C VAL A 222 -4.97 -15.74 -8.33
N ASP A 223 -4.86 -14.47 -8.01
CA ASP A 223 -4.80 -13.37 -8.97
C ASP A 223 -3.43 -12.73 -8.88
N VAL A 224 -2.70 -12.68 -10.00
CA VAL A 224 -1.34 -12.10 -10.07
C VAL A 224 -1.26 -11.13 -11.23
N ALA A 225 -0.87 -9.89 -10.96
CA ALA A 225 -0.76 -8.85 -11.98
C ALA A 225 0.46 -7.95 -11.75
N ILE A 226 1.01 -7.45 -12.86
CA ILE A 226 2.12 -6.51 -12.92
C ILE A 226 1.56 -5.10 -13.15
N TYR A 227 2.16 -4.13 -12.49
CA TYR A 227 1.86 -2.71 -12.56
C TYR A 227 3.15 -1.92 -12.74
N ASP A 228 3.08 -0.76 -13.39
CA ASP A 228 4.21 0.18 -13.42
C ASP A 228 4.24 1.06 -12.16
N VAL A 229 5.24 1.93 -12.07
CA VAL A 229 5.41 2.85 -10.94
C VAL A 229 4.25 3.84 -10.77
N GLN A 230 3.50 4.13 -11.83
CA GLN A 230 2.29 4.95 -11.75
C GLN A 230 1.06 4.13 -11.29
N GLY A 231 1.25 2.86 -10.93
CA GLY A 231 0.16 1.95 -10.59
C GLY A 231 -0.69 1.56 -11.79
N ARG A 232 -0.27 1.87 -13.03
CA ARG A 232 -1.02 1.47 -14.22
C ARG A 232 -0.84 -0.01 -14.44
N PHE A 233 -1.95 -0.67 -14.78
CA PHE A 233 -1.94 -2.08 -15.14
C PHE A 233 -1.01 -2.31 -16.35
N VAL A 234 -0.04 -3.21 -16.16
CA VAL A 234 0.90 -3.61 -17.21
C VAL A 234 0.44 -4.92 -17.85
N ARG A 235 0.25 -5.96 -17.05
CA ARG A 235 -0.15 -7.28 -17.52
C ARG A 235 -0.69 -8.13 -16.37
N ARG A 236 -1.68 -8.98 -16.66
CA ARG A 236 -2.13 -10.01 -15.73
C ARG A 236 -1.40 -11.31 -16.03
N LEU A 237 -0.81 -11.94 -15.02
CA LEU A 237 -0.10 -13.21 -15.12
C LEU A 237 -1.00 -14.39 -14.73
N ALA A 238 -1.88 -14.19 -13.76
CA ALA A 238 -2.91 -15.15 -13.36
C ALA A 238 -4.22 -14.42 -13.03
N ALA A 239 -5.35 -14.97 -13.49
CA ALA A 239 -6.69 -14.43 -13.25
C ALA A 239 -7.57 -15.53 -12.63
N GLY A 240 -7.65 -15.57 -11.30
CA GLY A 240 -8.33 -16.60 -10.54
C GLY A 240 -7.84 -18.03 -10.82
N MET A 241 -6.57 -18.20 -11.18
CA MET A 241 -5.99 -19.50 -11.52
C MET A 241 -5.81 -20.33 -10.24
N THR A 242 -6.27 -21.58 -10.24
CA THR A 242 -6.03 -22.47 -9.10
C THR A 242 -4.61 -23.02 -9.17
N LEU A 243 -3.80 -22.73 -8.15
CA LEU A 243 -2.45 -23.24 -7.98
C LEU A 243 -2.40 -24.30 -6.87
N ALA A 244 -1.42 -25.20 -6.93
CA ALA A 244 -1.26 -26.25 -5.95
C ALA A 244 -0.68 -25.71 -4.63
N ALA A 245 -0.84 -26.47 -3.55
CA ALA A 245 -0.12 -26.21 -2.30
C ALA A 245 1.39 -26.31 -2.53
N GLY A 246 2.17 -25.53 -1.79
CA GLY A 246 3.61 -25.44 -1.89
C GLY A 246 4.10 -24.26 -2.73
N PRO A 247 5.39 -24.27 -3.12
CA PRO A 247 5.98 -23.23 -3.94
C PRO A 247 5.42 -23.28 -5.38
N ASN A 248 5.13 -22.12 -5.91
CA ASN A 248 4.65 -21.90 -7.27
C ASN A 248 5.43 -20.77 -7.92
N GLU A 249 5.54 -20.83 -9.24
CA GLU A 249 6.30 -19.87 -10.05
C GLU A 249 5.46 -19.45 -11.26
N ILE A 250 5.43 -18.14 -11.51
CA ILE A 250 4.73 -17.56 -12.65
C ILE A 250 5.68 -16.61 -13.38
N THR A 251 5.96 -16.90 -14.65
CA THR A 251 6.90 -16.11 -15.45
C THR A 251 6.23 -14.89 -16.08
N TRP A 252 6.94 -13.77 -16.07
CA TRP A 252 6.64 -12.58 -16.85
C TRP A 252 7.77 -12.29 -17.84
N ASP A 253 7.43 -12.21 -19.11
CA ASP A 253 8.31 -11.95 -20.26
C ASP A 253 8.67 -10.46 -20.46
N GLY A 254 8.36 -9.60 -19.48
CA GLY A 254 8.59 -8.16 -19.58
C GLY A 254 7.69 -7.44 -20.60
N ARG A 255 6.58 -8.04 -21.05
CA ARG A 255 5.63 -7.40 -21.99
C ARG A 255 4.36 -6.91 -21.32
N ARG A 256 3.76 -5.88 -21.91
CA ARG A 256 2.42 -5.37 -21.57
C ARG A 256 1.34 -6.33 -22.10
N TYR A 257 0.09 -6.11 -21.66
CA TYR A 257 -1.08 -6.86 -22.11
C TYR A 257 -1.30 -6.82 -23.64
N ASN A 258 -0.83 -5.78 -24.32
CA ASN A 258 -0.91 -5.62 -25.77
C ASN A 258 0.29 -6.23 -26.52
N GLY A 259 1.17 -6.97 -25.84
CA GLY A 259 2.35 -7.61 -26.42
C GLY A 259 3.58 -6.71 -26.60
N SER A 260 3.44 -5.39 -26.40
CA SER A 260 4.59 -4.46 -26.47
C SER A 260 5.57 -4.68 -25.32
N MET A 261 6.86 -4.47 -25.57
CA MET A 261 7.88 -4.54 -24.53
C MET A 261 7.71 -3.40 -23.52
N CYS A 262 7.83 -3.73 -22.25
CA CYS A 262 8.05 -2.72 -21.21
C CYS A 262 9.44 -2.10 -21.36
N GLY A 263 9.54 -0.80 -21.11
CA GLY A 263 10.83 -0.13 -21.00
C GLY A 263 11.56 -0.51 -19.71
N THR A 264 12.81 -0.06 -19.60
CA THR A 264 13.54 -0.06 -18.33
C THR A 264 12.75 0.73 -17.28
N GLY A 265 12.63 0.21 -16.07
CA GLY A 265 11.91 0.89 -15.01
C GLY A 265 11.49 -0.01 -13.85
N VAL A 266 10.84 0.61 -12.88
CA VAL A 266 10.31 -0.06 -11.70
C VAL A 266 8.90 -0.59 -11.98
N TYR A 267 8.69 -1.84 -11.58
CA TYR A 267 7.43 -2.56 -11.69
C TYR A 267 7.04 -3.16 -10.34
N PHE A 268 5.75 -3.40 -10.16
CA PHE A 268 5.20 -4.04 -8.98
C PHE A 268 4.40 -5.26 -9.41
N VAL A 269 4.69 -6.41 -8.79
CA VAL A 269 3.77 -7.55 -8.84
C VAL A 269 2.84 -7.43 -7.65
N LYS A 270 1.54 -7.53 -7.88
CA LYS A 270 0.52 -7.71 -6.86
C LYS A 270 -0.08 -9.09 -7.03
N ALA A 271 -0.16 -9.83 -5.94
CA ALA A 271 -0.71 -11.17 -5.91
C ALA A 271 -1.72 -11.29 -4.77
N GLY A 272 -2.83 -12.01 -5.00
CA GLY A 272 -3.87 -12.22 -4.00
C GLY A 272 -4.44 -13.62 -4.05
N ALA A 273 -4.79 -14.15 -2.88
CA ALA A 273 -5.38 -15.48 -2.66
C ALA A 273 -6.13 -15.46 -1.32
N ALA A 274 -7.25 -16.19 -1.18
CA ALA A 274 -7.96 -16.33 0.10
C ALA A 274 -8.37 -15.01 0.81
N GLY A 275 -8.55 -13.90 0.09
CA GLY A 275 -8.76 -12.57 0.69
C GLY A 275 -7.48 -11.87 1.18
N HIS A 276 -6.33 -12.54 1.12
CA HIS A 276 -5.01 -11.94 1.37
C HIS A 276 -4.46 -11.30 0.10
N ARG A 277 -3.75 -10.18 0.25
CA ARG A 277 -3.06 -9.49 -0.84
C ARG A 277 -1.62 -9.20 -0.42
N SER A 278 -0.70 -9.38 -1.36
CA SER A 278 0.71 -9.07 -1.17
C SER A 278 1.26 -8.42 -2.44
N SER A 279 2.32 -7.63 -2.30
CA SER A 279 2.97 -6.97 -3.43
C SER A 279 4.48 -6.95 -3.28
N ARG A 280 5.21 -6.99 -4.40
CA ARG A 280 6.67 -6.83 -4.44
C ARG A 280 7.10 -5.94 -5.58
N ARG A 281 8.09 -5.10 -5.30
CA ARG A 281 8.76 -4.23 -6.28
C ARG A 281 9.90 -4.99 -6.95
N PHE A 282 10.10 -4.75 -8.24
CA PHE A 282 11.21 -5.29 -9.01
C PHE A 282 11.54 -4.39 -10.20
N VAL A 283 12.73 -4.56 -10.79
CA VAL A 283 13.29 -3.66 -11.81
C VAL A 283 13.49 -4.41 -13.12
N LYS A 284 12.95 -3.86 -14.20
CA LYS A 284 13.30 -4.27 -15.57
C LYS A 284 14.42 -3.39 -16.09
N VAL A 285 15.42 -4.01 -16.70
CA VAL A 285 16.45 -3.36 -17.53
C VAL A 285 16.31 -3.87 -18.97
N GLN A 286 16.86 -3.15 -19.94
CA GLN A 286 16.89 -3.57 -21.35
C GLN A 286 18.24 -4.20 -21.68
#